data_AF-A0A523T4R5-F1
#
_entry.id   AF-A0A523T4R5-F1
#
_cell.length_a   1.000
_cell.length_b   1.000
_cell.length_c   1.000
_cell.angle_alpha   90.00
_cell.angle_beta   90.00
_cell.angle_gamma   90.00
#
_symmetry.space_group_name_H-M   'P 1'
#
loop_
_entity.id
_entity.type
_entity.pdbx_description
1 polymer ?
#
loop_
_entity_poly.entity_id
_entity_poly.type
_entity_poly.pdbx_seq_one_letter_code
_entity_poly.pdbx_strand_id
1 'polypeptide(L)'
;MTAKHVRGIGIDINDLESDFFIPFLDRAEKRAEDALLDVSVYAKTKPLDETRENEIEIFSFPIAVMLVAATEDSFIKRRYALAEAKRASELLKDEKKEKLFDIANVFNWDVKLLEDVSLLPYVFALGVPIFLNNATGFHDKTWKLVNQKMIDGKVYLTEQKLSRLLEEEVRKYVESRLDTKIRSLPSGIMARVTRLRQLAEKKREQIRFEEMPERVVMEAFPSCIKGVYARVAAGRPASHIGRFALTS
;
A
#
# COMPACT_ATOMS: atom_id res chain seq x y z
N MET A 1 2.47 18.47 3.90
CA MET A 1 3.30 19.44 4.66
C MET A 1 4.60 18.86 5.25
N THR A 2 4.84 17.54 5.23
CA THR A 2 5.97 16.93 5.97
C THR A 2 7.37 17.13 5.34
N ALA A 3 7.52 17.02 4.01
CA ALA A 3 8.84 17.21 3.37
C ALA A 3 9.33 18.67 3.33
N LYS A 4 8.42 19.66 3.46
CA LYS A 4 8.78 21.08 3.60
C LYS A 4 9.21 21.43 5.02
N HIS A 5 8.63 20.77 6.03
CA HIS A 5 8.99 21.01 7.42
C HIS A 5 10.39 20.45 7.75
N VAL A 6 10.72 19.25 7.25
CA VAL A 6 12.08 18.67 7.44
C VAL A 6 13.15 19.43 6.65
N ARG A 7 12.86 19.89 5.42
CA ARG A 7 13.81 20.74 4.65
C ARG A 7 14.03 22.13 5.27
N GLY A 8 13.10 22.62 6.07
CA GLY A 8 13.23 23.92 6.75
C GLY A 8 14.15 23.89 7.98
N ILE A 9 14.43 22.71 8.54
CA ILE A 9 15.17 22.58 9.81
C ILE A 9 16.68 22.35 9.60
N GLY A 10 17.15 22.09 8.38
CA GLY A 10 18.58 21.97 8.10
C GLY A 10 19.27 20.82 8.85
N ILE A 11 18.52 19.77 9.21
CA ILE A 11 19.02 18.59 9.91
C ILE A 11 19.90 17.78 8.94
N ASP A 12 21.16 17.57 9.29
CA ASP A 12 22.03 16.65 8.56
C ASP A 12 21.61 15.21 8.91
N ILE A 13 21.73 14.29 7.96
CA ILE A 13 21.41 12.88 8.15
C ILE A 13 22.22 12.24 9.28
N ASN A 14 23.39 12.83 9.60
CA ASN A 14 24.24 12.46 10.71
C ASN A 14 23.64 12.84 12.08
N ASP A 15 22.84 13.91 12.16
CA ASP A 15 22.22 14.36 13.41
C ASP A 15 21.17 13.37 13.93
N LEU A 16 20.62 12.54 13.02
CA LEU A 16 19.64 11.51 13.32
C LEU A 16 20.20 10.39 14.23
N GLU A 17 21.52 10.27 14.41
CA GLU A 17 22.11 9.29 15.32
C GLU A 17 22.18 9.77 16.78
N SER A 18 21.81 11.02 17.07
CA SER A 18 21.77 11.51 18.45
C SER A 18 20.64 10.88 19.27
N ASP A 19 20.83 10.80 20.60
CA ASP A 19 19.87 10.21 21.55
C ASP A 19 18.46 10.81 21.44
N PHE A 20 18.36 12.06 21.01
CA PHE A 20 17.09 12.74 20.78
C PHE A 20 16.25 12.07 19.68
N PHE A 21 16.88 11.57 18.62
CA PHE A 21 16.18 10.99 17.46
C PHE A 21 15.90 9.49 17.60
N ILE A 22 16.45 8.82 18.60
CA ILE A 22 16.24 7.38 18.83
C ILE A 22 14.74 7.01 18.85
N PRO A 23 13.85 7.70 19.59
CA PRO A 23 12.43 7.37 19.60
C PRO A 23 11.75 7.51 18.22
N PHE A 24 12.21 8.47 17.42
CA PHE A 24 11.71 8.71 16.07
C PHE A 24 12.17 7.62 15.09
N LEU A 25 13.45 7.21 15.19
CA LEU A 25 14.01 6.10 14.42
C LEU A 25 13.36 4.76 14.79
N ASP A 26 13.18 4.50 16.08
CA ASP A 26 12.53 3.28 16.58
C ASP A 26 11.09 3.20 16.09
N ARG A 27 10.35 4.30 16.18
CA ARG A 27 8.98 4.36 15.67
C ARG A 27 8.93 4.13 14.16
N ALA A 28 9.84 4.75 13.40
CA ALA A 28 9.91 4.63 11.95
C ALA A 28 10.29 3.22 11.49
N GLU A 29 11.25 2.58 12.15
CA GLU A 29 11.60 1.18 11.90
C GLU A 29 10.39 0.29 12.21
N LYS A 30 9.78 0.45 13.39
CA LYS A 30 8.59 -0.32 13.78
C LYS A 30 7.43 -0.16 12.79
N ARG A 31 7.22 1.07 12.29
CA ARG A 31 6.24 1.38 11.23
C ARG A 31 6.48 0.56 9.96
N ALA A 32 7.74 0.46 9.53
CA ALA A 32 8.12 -0.33 8.36
C ALA A 32 8.04 -1.84 8.62
N GLU A 33 8.44 -2.30 9.81
CA GLU A 33 8.33 -3.71 10.22
C GLU A 33 6.88 -4.19 10.24
N ASP A 34 5.97 -3.43 10.87
CA ASP A 34 4.56 -3.78 10.97
C ASP A 34 3.91 -3.85 9.58
N ALA A 35 4.25 -2.90 8.71
CA ALA A 35 3.82 -2.88 7.32
C ALA A 35 4.30 -4.10 6.51
N LEU A 36 5.50 -4.63 6.82
CA LEU A 36 6.05 -5.83 6.18
C LEU A 36 5.39 -7.11 6.70
N LEU A 37 5.19 -7.20 8.02
CA LEU A 37 4.69 -8.39 8.69
C LEU A 37 3.22 -8.64 8.38
N ASP A 38 2.36 -7.66 8.65
CA ASP A 38 0.91 -7.78 8.50
C ASP A 38 0.26 -6.44 8.15
N VAL A 39 -0.04 -6.29 6.85
CA VAL A 39 -0.73 -5.11 6.29
C VAL A 39 -2.10 -4.90 6.94
N SER A 40 -2.81 -5.97 7.28
CA SER A 40 -4.18 -5.91 7.79
C SER A 40 -4.23 -5.42 9.23
N VAL A 41 -3.26 -5.85 10.06
CA VAL A 41 -3.10 -5.38 11.44
C VAL A 41 -2.61 -3.95 11.43
N TYR A 42 -1.58 -3.65 10.64
CA TYR A 42 -1.03 -2.29 10.53
C TYR A 42 -2.10 -1.27 10.08
N ALA A 43 -2.96 -1.64 9.13
CA ALA A 43 -4.02 -0.77 8.63
C ALA A 43 -4.97 -0.27 9.73
N LYS A 44 -5.18 -1.08 10.78
CA LYS A 44 -6.09 -0.75 11.90
C LYS A 44 -5.43 0.09 13.00
N THR A 45 -4.14 0.40 12.88
CA THR A 45 -3.43 1.19 13.88
C THR A 45 -3.84 2.65 13.80
N LYS A 46 -4.19 3.23 14.96
CA LYS A 46 -4.50 4.65 15.09
C LYS A 46 -3.28 5.43 15.57
N PRO A 47 -3.13 6.72 15.17
CA PRO A 47 -2.22 7.63 15.83
C PRO A 47 -2.52 7.69 17.34
N LEU A 48 -1.50 7.95 18.14
CA LEU A 48 -1.64 8.12 19.58
C LEU A 48 -2.14 9.54 19.91
N ASP A 49 -2.90 9.74 20.97
CA ASP A 49 -3.54 11.04 21.27
C ASP A 49 -2.62 12.01 22.03
N GLU A 50 -1.54 11.54 22.66
CA GLU A 50 -0.61 12.39 23.39
C GLU A 50 0.24 13.26 22.45
N THR A 51 0.49 14.53 22.81
CA THR A 51 1.19 15.50 21.93
C THR A 51 2.57 15.02 21.48
N ARG A 52 3.36 14.48 22.42
CA ARG A 52 4.72 13.99 22.12
C ARG A 52 4.70 12.75 21.23
N GLU A 53 3.75 11.84 21.47
CA GLU A 53 3.61 10.62 20.68
C GLU A 53 3.11 10.95 19.26
N ASN A 54 2.25 11.96 19.13
CA ASN A 54 1.82 12.52 17.85
C ASN A 54 2.99 13.10 17.04
N GLU A 55 3.88 13.86 17.67
CA GLU A 55 5.09 14.37 17.00
C GLU A 55 5.95 13.20 16.50
N ILE A 56 6.21 12.21 17.36
CA ILE A 56 6.95 11.00 16.98
C ILE A 56 6.29 10.28 15.80
N GLU A 57 4.95 10.13 15.83
CA GLU A 57 4.19 9.52 14.75
C GLU A 57 4.31 10.30 13.43
N ILE A 58 4.21 11.64 13.47
CA ILE A 58 4.31 12.51 12.27
C ILE A 58 5.71 12.42 11.65
N PHE A 59 6.76 12.49 12.47
CA PHE A 59 8.14 12.42 12.01
C PHE A 59 8.58 10.99 11.64
N SER A 60 7.90 9.96 12.15
CA SER A 60 8.20 8.57 11.78
C SER A 60 7.97 8.29 10.30
N PHE A 61 7.01 8.96 9.65
CA PHE A 61 6.72 8.73 8.23
C PHE A 61 7.89 9.10 7.29
N PRO A 62 8.43 10.33 7.30
CA PRO A 62 9.57 10.67 6.43
C PRO A 62 10.82 9.83 6.74
N ILE A 63 11.04 9.46 8.01
CA ILE A 63 12.16 8.58 8.40
C ILE A 63 11.93 7.16 7.87
N ALA A 64 10.71 6.62 7.97
CA ALA A 64 10.38 5.29 7.45
C ALA A 64 10.52 5.25 5.92
N VAL A 65 10.09 6.30 5.22
CA VAL A 65 10.31 6.46 3.77
C VAL A 65 11.80 6.41 3.45
N MET A 66 12.66 7.09 4.22
CA MET A 66 14.11 7.03 4.06
C MET A 66 14.64 5.61 4.27
N LEU A 67 14.29 4.95 5.37
CA LEU A 67 14.73 3.58 5.67
C LEU A 67 14.31 2.61 4.57
N VAL A 68 13.04 2.65 4.16
CA VAL A 68 12.48 1.77 3.13
C VAL A 68 13.09 2.06 1.76
N ALA A 69 13.26 3.33 1.37
CA ALA A 69 13.90 3.68 0.11
C ALA A 69 15.34 3.15 0.04
N ALA A 70 16.09 3.24 1.15
CA ALA A 70 17.47 2.77 1.27
C ALA A 70 17.61 1.23 1.19
N THR A 71 16.53 0.48 1.40
CA THR A 71 16.57 -0.98 1.18
C THR A 71 16.79 -1.34 -0.28
N GLU A 72 16.41 -0.45 -1.22
CA GLU A 72 16.37 -0.70 -2.67
C GLU A 72 15.57 -1.96 -3.08
N ASP A 73 14.71 -2.46 -2.18
CA ASP A 73 13.99 -3.70 -2.37
C ASP A 73 12.54 -3.45 -2.81
N SER A 74 12.18 -3.92 -4.02
CA SER A 74 10.85 -3.71 -4.59
C SER A 74 9.71 -4.38 -3.82
N PHE A 75 9.96 -5.48 -3.11
CA PHE A 75 8.95 -6.12 -2.26
C PHE A 75 8.67 -5.25 -1.04
N ILE A 76 9.74 -4.76 -0.38
CA ILE A 76 9.61 -3.89 0.79
C ILE A 76 8.87 -2.60 0.42
N LYS A 77 9.29 -1.95 -0.68
CA LYS A 77 8.66 -0.71 -1.14
C LYS A 77 7.16 -0.88 -1.41
N ARG A 78 6.79 -1.91 -2.17
CA ARG A 78 5.37 -2.20 -2.50
C ARG A 78 4.55 -2.55 -1.27
N ARG A 79 5.07 -3.39 -0.38
CA ARG A 79 4.41 -3.75 0.89
C ARG A 79 4.18 -2.53 1.76
N TYR A 80 5.20 -1.69 1.93
CA TYR A 80 5.11 -0.47 2.72
C TYR A 80 4.09 0.51 2.16
N ALA A 81 4.13 0.80 0.85
CA ALA A 81 3.17 1.70 0.20
C ALA A 81 1.73 1.18 0.29
N LEU A 82 1.52 -0.12 0.11
CA LEU A 82 0.21 -0.75 0.29
C LEU A 82 -0.28 -0.62 1.73
N ALA A 83 0.59 -0.84 2.72
CA ALA A 83 0.25 -0.76 4.13
C ALA A 83 -0.15 0.67 4.55
N GLU A 84 0.61 1.69 4.14
CA GLU A 84 0.29 3.09 4.38
C GLU A 84 -1.03 3.50 3.71
N ALA A 85 -1.26 3.06 2.47
CA ALA A 85 -2.52 3.30 1.77
C ALA A 85 -3.70 2.67 2.51
N LYS A 86 -3.57 1.41 2.94
CA LYS A 86 -4.61 0.72 3.70
C LYS A 86 -4.89 1.38 5.04
N ARG A 87 -3.86 1.82 5.75
CA ARG A 87 -4.01 2.58 6.99
C ARG A 87 -4.73 3.90 6.75
N ALA A 88 -4.35 4.64 5.71
CA ALA A 88 -5.06 5.86 5.33
C ALA A 88 -6.54 5.59 5.03
N SER A 89 -6.84 4.50 4.30
CA SER A 89 -8.21 4.08 4.01
C SER A 89 -9.02 3.81 5.27
N GLU A 90 -8.47 3.07 6.25
CA GLU A 90 -9.15 2.82 7.53
C GLU A 90 -9.38 4.12 8.32
N LEU A 91 -8.40 5.03 8.35
CA LEU A 91 -8.56 6.33 9.01
C LEU A 91 -9.62 7.20 8.33
N LEU A 92 -9.74 7.14 7.00
CA LEU A 92 -10.71 7.94 6.22
C LEU A 92 -12.15 7.41 6.32
N LYS A 93 -12.38 6.15 6.71
CA LYS A 93 -13.73 5.57 6.77
C LYS A 93 -14.64 6.24 7.81
N ASP A 94 -14.05 6.70 8.91
CA ASP A 94 -14.78 7.31 10.03
C ASP A 94 -14.79 8.85 9.96
N GLU A 95 -14.22 9.43 8.90
CA GLU A 95 -14.08 10.86 8.74
C GLU A 95 -15.30 11.52 8.10
N LYS A 96 -15.54 12.78 8.46
CA LYS A 96 -16.65 13.56 7.89
C LYS A 96 -16.38 13.91 6.43
N LYS A 97 -17.45 14.09 5.64
CA LYS A 97 -17.36 14.47 4.22
C LYS A 97 -16.52 15.72 3.96
N GLU A 98 -16.52 16.70 4.86
CA GLU A 98 -15.70 17.91 4.76
C GLU A 98 -14.21 17.58 4.86
N LYS A 99 -13.84 16.63 5.73
CA LYS A 99 -12.46 16.19 5.88
C LYS A 99 -11.98 15.43 4.64
N LEU A 100 -12.83 14.58 4.08
CA LEU A 100 -12.54 13.88 2.82
C LEU A 100 -12.33 14.86 1.66
N PHE A 101 -13.16 15.92 1.59
CA PHE A 101 -13.00 17.02 0.64
C PHE A 101 -11.65 17.72 0.79
N ASP A 102 -11.27 18.09 2.02
CA ASP A 102 -9.99 18.75 2.31
C ASP A 102 -8.80 17.89 1.85
N ILE A 103 -8.84 16.60 2.18
CA ILE A 103 -7.76 15.65 1.86
C ILE A 103 -7.65 15.44 0.35
N ALA A 104 -8.76 15.30 -0.37
CA ALA A 104 -8.74 15.21 -1.83
C ALA A 104 -8.14 16.46 -2.47
N ASN A 105 -8.40 17.64 -1.92
CA ASN A 105 -7.84 18.89 -2.43
C ASN A 105 -6.35 19.08 -2.11
N VAL A 106 -5.80 18.39 -1.11
CA VAL A 106 -4.34 18.29 -0.93
C VAL A 106 -3.66 17.64 -2.15
N PHE A 107 -4.37 16.75 -2.85
CA PHE A 107 -3.92 16.13 -4.11
C PHE A 107 -4.33 16.90 -5.36
N ASN A 108 -4.90 18.11 -5.22
CA ASN A 108 -5.39 18.96 -6.32
C ASN A 108 -6.49 18.28 -7.17
N TRP A 109 -7.41 17.57 -6.52
CA TRP A 109 -8.48 16.85 -7.23
C TRP A 109 -9.64 17.73 -7.71
N ASP A 110 -9.74 18.98 -7.24
CA ASP A 110 -10.88 19.88 -7.52
C ASP A 110 -12.23 19.15 -7.33
N VAL A 111 -12.33 18.38 -6.24
CA VAL A 111 -13.56 17.66 -5.90
C VAL A 111 -14.60 18.68 -5.46
N LYS A 112 -15.85 18.51 -5.88
CA LYS A 112 -16.97 19.34 -5.40
C LYS A 112 -17.77 18.59 -4.35
N LEU A 113 -18.08 19.26 -3.25
CA LEU A 113 -19.05 18.79 -2.26
C LEU A 113 -20.47 19.09 -2.78
N LEU A 114 -21.36 18.11 -2.67
CA LEU A 114 -22.76 18.23 -3.09
C LEU A 114 -23.65 18.42 -1.87
N GLU A 115 -24.55 19.40 -1.94
CA GLU A 115 -25.57 19.67 -0.92
C GLU A 115 -26.97 19.26 -1.38
N ASP A 116 -27.12 18.93 -2.67
CA ASP A 116 -28.40 18.58 -3.28
C ASP A 116 -28.88 17.19 -2.84
N VAL A 117 -29.96 17.17 -2.06
CA VAL A 117 -30.59 15.96 -1.53
C VAL A 117 -31.14 15.04 -2.63
N SER A 118 -31.48 15.59 -3.81
CA SER A 118 -31.98 14.80 -4.95
C SER A 118 -30.94 13.85 -5.54
N LEU A 119 -29.66 14.09 -5.22
CA LEU A 119 -28.52 13.31 -5.71
C LEU A 119 -28.04 12.26 -4.71
N LEU A 120 -28.75 12.02 -3.61
CA LEU A 120 -28.41 10.93 -2.70
C LEU A 120 -28.37 9.58 -3.45
N PRO A 121 -27.40 8.69 -3.14
CA PRO A 121 -26.43 8.77 -2.05
C PRO A 121 -25.12 9.50 -2.40
N TYR A 122 -25.04 10.25 -3.50
CA TYR A 122 -23.83 10.92 -3.95
C TYR A 122 -23.58 12.22 -3.17
N VAL A 123 -22.37 12.35 -2.62
CA VAL A 123 -21.96 13.50 -1.79
C VAL A 123 -20.83 14.29 -2.48
N PHE A 124 -20.19 13.71 -3.49
CA PHE A 124 -19.08 14.32 -4.21
C PHE A 124 -19.26 14.26 -5.72
N ALA A 125 -18.66 15.22 -6.43
CA ALA A 125 -18.46 15.17 -7.86
C ALA A 125 -16.98 15.37 -8.21
N LEU A 126 -16.41 14.41 -8.96
CA LEU A 126 -14.99 14.33 -9.30
C LEU A 126 -14.79 14.34 -10.82
N GLY A 127 -13.77 15.02 -11.33
CA GLY A 127 -13.45 15.00 -12.76
C GLY A 127 -13.13 13.59 -13.27
N VAL A 128 -13.63 13.24 -14.47
CA VAL A 128 -13.40 11.93 -15.11
C VAL A 128 -11.91 11.56 -15.21
N PRO A 129 -10.97 12.46 -15.55
CA PRO A 129 -9.55 12.10 -15.65
C PRO A 129 -8.97 11.57 -14.32
N ILE A 130 -9.32 12.21 -13.20
CA ILE A 130 -8.85 11.81 -11.87
C ILE A 130 -9.48 10.48 -11.48
N PHE A 131 -10.79 10.33 -11.72
CA PHE A 131 -11.47 9.06 -11.48
C PHE A 131 -10.79 7.91 -12.23
N LEU A 132 -10.52 8.06 -13.52
CA LEU A 132 -9.91 7.01 -14.34
C LEU A 132 -8.48 6.69 -13.87
N ASN A 133 -7.67 7.70 -13.60
CA ASN A 133 -6.31 7.52 -13.11
C ASN A 133 -6.29 6.67 -11.84
N ASN A 134 -7.24 6.89 -10.92
CA ASN A 134 -7.30 6.21 -9.62
C ASN A 134 -8.15 4.93 -9.62
N ALA A 135 -8.99 4.71 -10.62
CA ALA A 135 -9.79 3.49 -10.74
C ALA A 135 -9.13 2.40 -11.59
N THR A 136 -8.05 2.69 -12.33
CA THR A 136 -7.44 1.78 -13.31
C THR A 136 -7.04 0.41 -12.72
N GLY A 137 -6.59 0.37 -11.47
CA GLY A 137 -6.20 -0.89 -10.80
C GLY A 137 -7.37 -1.71 -10.22
N PHE A 138 -8.61 -1.22 -10.32
CA PHE A 138 -9.78 -1.85 -9.70
C PHE A 138 -10.51 -2.75 -10.71
N HIS A 139 -10.55 -4.04 -10.40
CA HIS A 139 -11.09 -5.07 -11.31
C HIS A 139 -12.61 -5.24 -11.19
N ASP A 140 -13.22 -4.73 -10.11
CA ASP A 140 -14.66 -4.80 -9.92
C ASP A 140 -15.40 -3.93 -10.95
N LYS A 141 -16.44 -4.49 -11.55
CA LYS A 141 -17.32 -3.84 -12.52
C LYS A 141 -17.87 -2.52 -11.98
N THR A 142 -18.06 -2.39 -10.67
CA THR A 142 -18.55 -1.16 -10.02
C THR A 142 -17.62 0.05 -10.18
N TRP A 143 -16.39 -0.13 -10.66
CA TRP A 143 -15.41 0.93 -10.93
C TRP A 143 -15.27 1.30 -12.41
N LYS A 144 -15.92 0.54 -13.31
CA LYS A 144 -15.93 0.90 -14.72
C LYS A 144 -16.68 2.21 -14.91
N LEU A 145 -16.13 3.11 -15.74
CA LEU A 145 -16.73 4.43 -16.00
C LEU A 145 -18.17 4.31 -16.53
N VAL A 146 -18.42 3.33 -17.40
CA VAL A 146 -19.76 3.05 -17.95
C VAL A 146 -20.81 2.68 -16.90
N ASN A 147 -20.38 2.30 -15.68
CA ASN A 147 -21.24 1.95 -14.56
C ASN A 147 -21.31 3.08 -13.51
N GLN A 148 -20.82 4.29 -13.82
CA GLN A 148 -20.91 5.44 -12.93
C GLN A 148 -22.02 6.41 -13.35
N LYS A 149 -22.58 7.11 -12.37
CA LYS A 149 -23.38 8.30 -12.62
C LYS A 149 -22.45 9.45 -13.02
N MET A 150 -22.69 10.03 -14.19
CA MET A 150 -21.90 11.13 -14.74
C MET A 150 -22.82 12.24 -15.25
N ILE A 151 -22.48 13.49 -14.92
CA ILE A 151 -23.14 14.71 -15.40
C ILE A 151 -22.04 15.74 -15.64
N ASP A 152 -22.06 16.43 -16.77
CA ASP A 152 -21.12 17.50 -17.14
C ASP A 152 -19.64 17.15 -16.93
N GLY A 153 -19.24 15.95 -17.37
CA GLY A 153 -17.85 15.49 -17.28
C GLY A 153 -17.37 15.18 -15.85
N LYS A 154 -18.28 15.09 -14.88
CA LYS A 154 -17.98 14.71 -13.48
C LYS A 154 -18.67 13.42 -13.10
N VAL A 155 -17.92 12.57 -12.39
CA VAL A 155 -18.36 11.33 -11.79
C VAL A 155 -18.89 11.62 -10.39
N TYR A 156 -20.09 11.13 -10.10
CA TYR A 156 -20.75 11.32 -8.81
C TYR A 156 -20.41 10.16 -7.88
N LEU A 157 -19.94 10.47 -6.68
CA LEU A 157 -19.34 9.52 -5.76
C LEU A 157 -19.96 9.58 -4.37
N THR A 158 -20.05 8.42 -3.73
CA THR A 158 -20.30 8.28 -2.29
C THR A 158 -19.01 8.50 -1.50
N GLU A 159 -19.10 8.70 -0.19
CA GLU A 159 -17.95 8.79 0.71
C GLU A 159 -17.03 7.57 0.59
N GLN A 160 -17.60 6.36 0.60
CA GLN A 160 -16.85 5.11 0.46
C GLN A 160 -16.05 5.03 -0.86
N LYS A 161 -16.65 5.50 -1.97
CA LYS A 161 -15.95 5.51 -3.26
C LYS A 161 -14.83 6.54 -3.28
N LEU A 162 -15.03 7.73 -2.70
CA LEU A 162 -13.99 8.74 -2.61
C LEU A 162 -12.82 8.23 -1.75
N SER A 163 -13.09 7.68 -0.55
CA SER A 163 -12.05 7.11 0.32
C SER A 163 -11.26 6.01 -0.36
N ARG A 164 -11.91 5.16 -1.16
CA ARG A 164 -11.23 4.11 -1.91
C ARG A 164 -10.35 4.65 -3.06
N LEU A 165 -10.74 5.73 -3.71
CA LEU A 165 -9.87 6.40 -4.70
C LEU A 165 -8.69 7.08 -4.01
N LEU A 166 -8.92 7.70 -2.84
CA LEU A 166 -7.86 8.32 -2.04
C LEU A 166 -6.85 7.28 -1.54
N GLU A 167 -7.28 6.06 -1.19
CA GLU A 167 -6.37 4.95 -0.87
C GLU A 167 -5.36 4.72 -2.01
N GLU A 168 -5.83 4.67 -3.25
CA GLU A 168 -4.97 4.50 -4.42
C GLU A 168 -4.03 5.70 -4.62
N GLU A 169 -4.52 6.92 -4.41
CA GLU A 169 -3.70 8.14 -4.51
C GLU A 169 -2.59 8.17 -3.47
N VAL A 170 -2.91 7.80 -2.22
CA VAL A 170 -1.93 7.68 -1.15
C VAL A 170 -0.89 6.61 -1.50
N ARG A 171 -1.29 5.47 -2.07
CA ARG A 171 -0.34 4.44 -2.52
C ARG A 171 0.66 5.02 -3.51
N LYS A 172 0.17 5.65 -4.59
CA LYS A 172 1.02 6.27 -5.63
C LYS A 172 1.91 7.36 -5.06
N TYR A 173 1.38 8.17 -4.14
CA TYR A 173 2.15 9.20 -3.46
C TYR A 173 3.29 8.60 -2.63
N VAL A 174 3.06 7.53 -1.87
CA VAL A 174 4.12 6.85 -1.10
C VAL A 174 5.12 6.19 -2.04
N GLU A 175 4.69 5.49 -3.09
CA GLU A 175 5.57 4.90 -4.11
C GLU A 175 6.50 5.95 -4.73
N SER A 176 5.97 7.12 -5.10
CA SER A 176 6.76 8.22 -5.68
C SER A 176 7.85 8.75 -4.74
N ARG A 177 7.64 8.65 -3.42
CA ARG A 177 8.65 9.04 -2.42
C ARG A 177 9.74 7.98 -2.27
N LEU A 178 9.38 6.71 -2.42
CA LEU A 178 10.28 5.56 -2.30
C LEU A 178 11.20 5.35 -3.51
N ASP A 179 10.89 5.99 -4.65
CA ASP A 179 11.75 5.97 -5.84
C ASP A 179 12.99 6.87 -5.73
N THR A 180 13.12 7.60 -4.62
CA THR A 180 14.31 8.41 -4.34
C THR A 180 15.53 7.53 -4.07
N LYS A 181 16.65 7.80 -4.76
CA LYS A 181 17.93 7.14 -4.51
C LYS A 181 18.65 7.77 -3.32
N ILE A 182 19.01 6.95 -2.33
CA ILE A 182 19.75 7.38 -1.15
C ILE A 182 21.22 7.01 -1.35
N ARG A 183 22.11 8.02 -1.32
CA ARG A 183 23.54 7.82 -1.64
C ARG A 183 24.31 7.14 -0.51
N SER A 184 24.16 7.65 0.70
CA SER A 184 24.89 7.19 1.88
C SER A 184 24.08 7.45 3.13
N LEU A 185 24.14 6.49 4.05
CA LEU A 185 23.57 6.62 5.39
C LEU A 185 24.65 6.30 6.43
N PRO A 186 24.58 6.92 7.61
CA PRO A 186 25.37 6.54 8.78
C PRO A 186 25.20 5.06 9.14
N SER A 187 26.20 4.48 9.81
CA SER A 187 26.27 3.05 10.09
C SER A 187 25.13 2.56 10.99
N GLY A 188 24.69 3.37 11.97
CA GLY A 188 23.58 3.05 12.85
C GLY A 188 22.25 2.95 12.09
N ILE A 189 22.03 3.84 11.11
CA ILE A 189 20.85 3.82 10.25
C ILE A 189 20.92 2.63 9.26
N MET A 190 22.10 2.37 8.69
CA MET A 190 22.31 1.22 7.79
C MET A 190 22.04 -0.13 8.48
N ALA A 191 22.31 -0.24 9.79
CA ALA A 191 21.95 -1.43 10.56
C ALA A 191 20.44 -1.66 10.59
N ARG A 192 19.62 -0.59 10.72
CA ARG A 192 18.15 -0.67 10.65
C ARG A 192 17.66 -1.12 9.27
N VAL A 193 18.23 -0.54 8.21
CA VAL A 193 17.95 -0.95 6.82
C VAL A 193 18.25 -2.44 6.61
N THR A 194 19.35 -2.92 7.18
CA THR A 194 19.74 -4.34 7.09
C THR A 194 18.75 -5.25 7.82
N ARG A 195 18.25 -4.84 9.00
CA ARG A 195 17.20 -5.60 9.70
C ARG A 195 15.91 -5.68 8.89
N LEU A 196 15.49 -4.59 8.25
CA LEU A 196 14.32 -4.60 7.36
C LEU A 196 14.49 -5.58 6.19
N ARG A 197 15.68 -5.64 5.58
CA ARG A 197 15.99 -6.62 4.52
C ARG A 197 15.91 -8.06 5.04
N GLN A 198 16.49 -8.35 6.20
CA GLN A 198 16.43 -9.68 6.82
C GLN A 198 15.00 -10.09 7.16
N LEU A 199 14.18 -9.16 7.66
CA LEU A 199 12.78 -9.39 7.94
C LEU A 199 11.98 -9.71 6.66
N ALA A 200 12.27 -9.00 5.58
CA ALA A 200 11.64 -9.23 4.29
C ALA A 200 11.99 -10.62 3.71
N GLU A 201 13.24 -11.07 3.83
CA GLU A 201 13.63 -12.42 3.41
C GLU A 201 12.87 -13.50 4.19
N LYS A 202 12.82 -13.41 5.52
CA LYS A 202 12.02 -14.33 6.35
C LYS A 202 10.55 -14.33 5.93
N LYS A 203 9.99 -13.15 5.64
CA LYS A 203 8.58 -13.06 5.21
C LYS A 203 8.35 -13.67 3.84
N ARG A 204 9.29 -13.52 2.90
CA ARG A 204 9.23 -14.17 1.58
C ARG A 204 9.28 -15.69 1.69
N GLU A 205 10.14 -16.21 2.57
CA GLU A 205 10.22 -17.65 2.85
C GLU A 205 8.90 -18.17 3.41
N GLN A 206 8.28 -17.45 4.36
CA GLN A 206 6.96 -17.80 4.89
C GLN A 206 5.88 -17.83 3.80
N ILE A 207 5.81 -16.80 2.95
CA ILE A 207 4.82 -16.74 1.86
C ILE A 207 5.02 -17.91 0.89
N ARG A 208 6.27 -18.22 0.52
CA ARG A 208 6.58 -19.37 -0.34
C ARG A 208 6.16 -20.69 0.29
N PHE A 209 6.34 -20.84 1.59
CA PHE A 209 5.96 -22.04 2.32
C PHE A 209 4.43 -22.17 2.45
N GLU A 210 3.71 -21.08 2.71
CA GLU A 210 2.25 -21.05 2.78
C GLU A 210 1.59 -21.32 1.40
N GLU A 211 2.19 -20.85 0.31
CA GLU A 211 1.71 -21.06 -1.06
C GLU A 211 1.97 -22.49 -1.57
N MET A 212 2.95 -23.21 -1.01
CA MET A 212 3.24 -24.59 -1.38
C MET A 212 2.45 -25.57 -0.50
N PRO A 213 1.61 -26.45 -1.07
CA PRO A 213 0.93 -27.47 -0.28
C PRO A 213 1.95 -28.44 0.32
N GLU A 214 1.88 -28.69 1.64
CA GLU A 214 2.77 -29.63 2.35
C GLU A 214 2.79 -31.03 1.72
N ARG A 215 1.68 -31.43 1.09
CA ARG A 215 1.54 -32.67 0.34
C ARG A 215 0.68 -32.45 -0.89
N VAL A 216 1.08 -33.05 -2.00
CA VAL A 216 0.26 -33.11 -3.21
C VAL A 216 -0.84 -34.15 -2.99
N VAL A 217 -2.09 -33.69 -2.85
CA VAL A 217 -3.28 -34.55 -2.75
C VAL A 217 -3.88 -34.71 -4.14
N MET A 218 -3.72 -35.89 -4.75
CA MET A 218 -4.17 -36.12 -6.13
C MET A 218 -5.68 -35.99 -6.28
N GLU A 219 -6.45 -36.25 -5.22
CA GLU A 219 -7.90 -36.10 -5.18
C GLU A 219 -8.32 -34.62 -5.30
N ALA A 220 -7.47 -33.68 -4.90
CA ALA A 220 -7.71 -32.24 -5.01
C ALA A 220 -7.40 -31.70 -6.41
N PHE A 221 -6.78 -32.49 -7.29
CA PHE A 221 -6.54 -32.04 -8.66
C PHE A 221 -7.84 -31.87 -9.45
N PRO A 222 -7.96 -30.80 -10.26
CA PRO A 222 -9.05 -30.68 -11.22
C PRO A 222 -8.98 -31.81 -12.25
N SER A 223 -10.13 -32.16 -12.82
CA SER A 223 -10.28 -33.31 -13.74
C SER A 223 -9.31 -33.26 -14.93
N CYS A 224 -9.01 -32.06 -15.44
CA CYS A 224 -8.05 -31.84 -16.51
C CYS A 224 -6.62 -32.27 -16.14
N ILE A 225 -6.13 -31.90 -14.95
CA ILE A 225 -4.79 -32.26 -14.45
C ILE A 225 -4.73 -33.75 -14.11
N LYS A 226 -5.78 -34.30 -13.49
CA LYS A 226 -5.89 -35.75 -13.24
C LYS A 226 -5.73 -36.56 -14.53
N GLY A 227 -6.36 -36.12 -15.62
CA GLY A 227 -6.28 -36.79 -16.92
C GLY A 227 -4.91 -36.70 -17.59
N VAL A 228 -4.15 -35.63 -17.35
CA VAL A 228 -2.75 -35.51 -17.82
C VAL A 228 -1.85 -36.40 -16.97
N TYR A 229 -1.99 -36.34 -15.65
CA TYR A 229 -1.23 -37.16 -14.70
C TYR A 229 -1.41 -38.67 -14.95
N ALA A 230 -2.66 -39.13 -15.08
CA ALA A 230 -2.96 -40.55 -15.34
C ALA A 230 -2.35 -41.06 -16.66
N ARG A 231 -2.28 -40.21 -17.69
CA ARG A 231 -1.61 -40.56 -18.96
C ARG A 231 -0.11 -40.77 -18.77
N VAL A 232 0.56 -39.85 -18.08
CA VAL A 232 1.99 -39.93 -17.79
C VAL A 232 2.30 -41.12 -16.89
N ALA A 233 1.50 -41.34 -15.85
CA ALA A 233 1.63 -42.49 -14.94
C ALA A 233 1.46 -43.84 -15.67
N ALA A 234 0.60 -43.89 -16.70
CA ALA A 234 0.43 -45.06 -17.56
C ALA A 234 1.52 -45.19 -18.67
N GLY A 235 2.60 -44.41 -18.61
CA GLY A 235 3.68 -44.42 -19.59
C GLY A 235 3.32 -43.82 -20.95
N ARG A 236 2.17 -43.14 -21.07
CA ARG A 236 1.73 -42.50 -22.31
C ARG A 236 2.23 -41.05 -22.35
N PRO A 237 2.70 -40.56 -23.50
CA PRO A 237 3.20 -39.19 -23.61
C PRO A 237 2.07 -38.16 -23.39
N ALA A 238 2.32 -37.19 -22.49
CA ALA A 238 1.49 -35.99 -22.40
C ALA A 238 1.81 -35.03 -23.55
N SER A 239 0.82 -34.20 -23.92
CA SER A 239 1.01 -33.08 -24.85
C SER A 239 2.01 -32.07 -24.28
N HIS A 240 2.56 -31.20 -25.13
CA HIS A 240 3.50 -30.16 -24.70
C HIS A 240 2.92 -29.29 -23.55
N ILE A 241 1.66 -28.88 -23.69
CA ILE A 241 0.92 -28.13 -22.66
C ILE A 241 0.74 -28.97 -21.39
N GLY A 242 0.46 -30.26 -21.52
CA GLY A 242 0.30 -31.15 -20.36
C GLY A 242 1.61 -31.38 -19.59
N ARG A 243 2.76 -31.45 -20.30
CA ARG A 243 4.08 -31.56 -19.67
C ARG A 243 4.44 -30.29 -18.90
N PHE A 244 4.21 -29.12 -19.51
CA PHE A 244 4.40 -27.84 -18.84
C PHE A 244 3.54 -27.72 -17.58
N ALA A 245 2.25 -28.05 -17.67
CA ALA A 245 1.32 -27.97 -16.55
C ALA A 245 1.64 -28.90 -15.36
N LEU A 246 2.42 -29.97 -15.56
CA LEU A 246 2.84 -30.87 -14.48
C LEU A 246 4.16 -30.47 -13.81
N THR A 247 4.93 -29.57 -14.42
CA THR A 247 6.32 -29.25 -13.99
C THR A 247 6.54 -27.78 -13.66
N SER A 248 5.59 -26.91 -14.00
CA SER A 248 5.60 -25.48 -13.66
C SER A 248 4.92 -25.25 -12.31
#